data_AF-A0A3C0XRB6-F1
#
_entry.id   AF-A0A3C0XRB6-F1
#
_cell.length_a   1.000
_cell.length_b   1.000
_cell.length_c   1.000
_cell.angle_alpha   90.00
_cell.angle_beta   90.00
_cell.angle_gamma   90.00
#
_symmetry.space_group_name_H-M   'P 1'
#
loop_
_entity.id
_entity.type
_entity.pdbx_description
1 polymer ?
#
loop_
_entity_poly.entity_id
_entity_poly.type
_entity_poly.pdbx_seq_one_letter_code
_entity_poly.pdbx_strand_id
1 'polypeptide(L)'
;MLTPRLTACRGYCAAGLPGQARSSAGPRPREEAMNWLAIVVATVVNMVLGALWFSPMLFQKPWMAMRVDKAPMSGTASPMLYVITAVGALVGAITTDWIIGLAGASTLVGGALIGVSAGLGFVAPAILSDNLFNERPFKLYLIVAGFPVVGLFVMGAIIGALGA
;
A
#
# COMPACT_ATOMS: atom_id res chain seq x y z
N MET A 1 0.83 69.97 -6.50
CA MET A 1 2.30 69.97 -6.73
C MET A 1 2.93 69.98 -5.34
N LEU A 2 3.73 69.04 -4.81
CA LEU A 2 4.54 67.92 -5.29
C LEU A 2 4.69 66.93 -4.11
N THR A 3 4.64 65.63 -4.38
CA THR A 3 5.13 64.56 -3.48
C THR A 3 6.66 64.59 -3.33
N PRO A 4 7.19 64.07 -2.21
CA PRO A 4 8.24 63.05 -2.28
C PRO A 4 7.90 61.87 -1.35
N ARG A 5 7.66 60.65 -1.85
CA ARG A 5 8.62 59.61 -2.29
C ARG A 5 9.68 59.22 -1.24
N LEU A 6 9.68 57.90 -0.93
CA LEU A 6 10.76 57.04 -0.39
C LEU A 6 10.73 56.69 1.11
N THR A 7 9.82 55.79 1.49
CA THR A 7 10.03 54.86 2.62
C THR A 7 10.53 53.53 2.04
N ALA A 8 11.84 53.45 1.79
CA ALA A 8 12.49 52.21 1.35
C ALA A 8 13.86 52.07 2.01
N CYS A 9 14.10 50.87 2.54
CA CYS A 9 15.40 50.27 2.86
C CYS A 9 16.29 50.99 3.89
N ARG A 10 16.16 50.60 5.16
CA ARG A 10 17.32 50.57 6.07
C ARG A 10 17.19 49.45 7.10
N GLY A 11 17.46 48.23 6.66
CA GLY A 11 17.51 47.05 7.52
C GLY A 11 18.46 45.95 7.05
N TYR A 12 19.28 46.21 6.03
CA TYR A 12 20.33 45.30 5.57
C TYR A 12 21.63 46.09 5.44
N CYS A 13 22.50 45.99 6.44
CA CYS A 13 23.95 45.94 6.22
C CYS A 13 24.69 45.70 7.55
N ALA A 14 25.55 44.69 7.50
CA ALA A 14 26.72 44.48 8.36
C ALA A 14 26.50 43.87 9.76
N ALA A 15 26.53 42.54 9.80
CA ALA A 15 27.39 41.83 10.75
C ALA A 15 27.82 40.49 10.11
N GLY A 16 28.92 40.55 9.36
CA GLY A 16 29.63 39.34 8.93
C GLY A 16 30.20 38.64 10.17
N LEU A 17 29.67 37.46 10.49
CA LEU A 17 30.26 36.55 11.46
C LEU A 17 31.27 35.65 10.72
N PRO A 18 32.58 35.78 10.97
CA PRO A 18 33.56 34.82 10.46
C PRO A 18 33.37 33.52 11.25
N GLY A 19 33.09 32.42 10.56
CA GLY A 19 33.01 31.10 11.18
C GLY A 19 31.73 30.31 10.93
N GLN A 20 30.78 30.82 10.15
CA GLN A 20 29.64 30.01 9.72
C GLN A 20 29.87 29.37 8.35
N ALA A 21 30.85 28.48 8.30
CA ALA A 21 30.66 27.24 7.55
C ALA A 21 29.61 26.43 8.31
N ARG A 22 28.35 26.91 8.31
CA ARG A 22 27.22 26.08 8.71
C ARG A 22 27.16 24.99 7.66
N SER A 23 27.74 23.86 8.04
CA SER A 23 27.49 22.55 7.47
C SER A 23 26.08 22.52 6.91
N SER A 24 25.97 22.62 5.59
CA SER A 24 24.73 22.41 4.85
C SER A 24 24.35 20.93 4.84
N ALA A 25 24.64 20.22 5.92
CA ALA A 25 23.98 18.98 6.29
C ALA A 25 22.77 19.35 7.15
N GLY A 26 21.78 20.01 6.54
CA GLY A 26 20.41 19.71 6.95
C GLY A 26 20.23 18.18 6.86
N PRO A 27 19.33 17.57 7.64
CA PRO A 27 18.99 16.17 7.41
C PRO A 27 18.75 16.07 5.91
N ARG A 28 19.58 15.30 5.20
CA ARG A 28 19.21 14.93 3.84
C ARG A 28 17.79 14.42 4.02
N PRO A 29 16.78 14.92 3.27
CA PRO A 29 15.54 14.16 3.19
C PRO A 29 16.05 12.75 2.94
N ARG A 30 15.78 11.82 3.87
CA ARG A 30 16.04 10.43 3.55
C ARG A 30 15.21 10.31 2.29
N GLU A 31 15.87 10.24 1.14
CA GLU A 31 15.26 9.66 -0.04
C GLU A 31 14.64 8.41 0.55
N GLU A 32 13.31 8.36 0.64
CA GLU A 32 12.57 7.27 1.25
C GLU A 32 12.90 6.07 0.37
N ALA A 33 14.05 5.46 0.66
CA ALA A 33 14.66 4.44 -0.15
C ALA A 33 13.86 3.21 0.17
N MET A 34 12.72 3.11 -0.53
CA MET A 34 11.76 2.02 -0.40
C MET A 34 12.51 0.72 -0.27
N ASN A 35 12.18 -0.03 0.76
CA ASN A 35 12.85 -1.28 1.01
C ASN A 35 12.39 -2.33 -0.02
N TRP A 36 13.09 -2.34 -1.16
CA TRP A 36 12.77 -3.24 -2.27
C TRP A 36 12.80 -4.71 -1.87
N LEU A 37 13.64 -5.08 -0.89
CA LEU A 37 13.65 -6.44 -0.36
C LEU A 37 12.33 -6.74 0.36
N ALA A 38 11.86 -5.84 1.23
CA ALA A 38 10.59 -5.99 1.91
C ALA A 38 9.41 -6.04 0.94
N ILE A 39 9.41 -5.18 -0.08
CA ILE A 39 8.39 -5.13 -1.14
C ILE A 39 8.31 -6.45 -1.91
N VAL A 40 9.46 -6.98 -2.37
CA VAL A 40 9.49 -8.23 -3.13
C VAL A 40 9.04 -9.40 -2.26
N VAL A 41 9.51 -9.48 -1.00
CA VAL A 41 9.10 -10.53 -0.06
C VAL A 41 7.58 -10.45 0.21
N ALA A 42 7.05 -9.26 0.49
CA ALA A 42 5.61 -9.07 0.72
C ALA A 42 4.78 -9.45 -0.52
N THR A 43 5.26 -9.13 -1.71
CA THR A 43 4.61 -9.50 -2.98
C THR A 43 4.55 -11.01 -3.17
N VAL A 44 5.68 -11.71 -2.96
CA VAL A 44 5.73 -13.18 -3.06
C VAL A 44 4.83 -13.83 -2.01
N VAL A 45 4.84 -13.34 -0.78
CA VAL A 45 3.97 -13.86 0.28
C VAL A 45 2.50 -13.66 -0.08
N ASN A 46 2.12 -12.51 -0.62
CA ASN A 46 0.74 -12.26 -1.05
C ASN A 46 0.31 -13.17 -2.22
N MET A 47 1.22 -13.48 -3.15
CA MET A 47 0.99 -14.47 -4.22
C MET A 47 0.77 -15.87 -3.67
N VAL A 48 1.61 -16.32 -2.74
CA VAL A 48 1.45 -17.62 -2.07
C VAL A 48 0.14 -17.66 -1.28
N LEU A 49 -0.18 -16.58 -0.55
CA LEU A 49 -1.44 -16.45 0.17
C LEU A 49 -2.64 -16.57 -0.77
N GLY A 50 -2.62 -15.88 -1.92
CA GLY A 50 -3.69 -15.98 -2.93
C GLY A 50 -3.83 -17.39 -3.48
N ALA A 51 -2.71 -18.05 -3.83
CA ALA A 51 -2.71 -19.42 -4.30
C ALA A 51 -3.30 -20.38 -3.26
N LEU A 52 -2.96 -20.21 -1.98
CA LEU A 52 -3.51 -21.00 -0.88
C LEU A 52 -4.99 -20.71 -0.65
N TRP A 53 -5.39 -19.44 -0.61
CA TRP A 53 -6.77 -18.99 -0.32
C TRP A 53 -7.78 -19.57 -1.32
N PHE A 54 -7.43 -19.52 -2.61
CA PHE A 54 -8.25 -20.04 -3.70
C PHE A 54 -7.90 -21.48 -4.11
N SER A 55 -7.15 -22.22 -3.27
CA SER A 55 -6.87 -23.65 -3.46
C SER A 55 -8.03 -24.53 -2.97
N PRO A 56 -8.09 -25.82 -3.40
CA PRO A 56 -9.06 -26.79 -2.89
C PRO A 56 -9.05 -26.96 -1.36
N MET A 57 -7.96 -26.56 -0.70
CA MET A 57 -7.74 -26.72 0.74
C MET A 57 -8.49 -25.69 1.58
N LEU A 58 -8.71 -24.47 1.07
CA LEU A 58 -9.32 -23.36 1.79
C LEU A 58 -10.71 -23.02 1.24
N PHE A 59 -10.80 -22.12 0.25
CA PHE A 59 -12.07 -21.53 -0.16
C PHE A 59 -12.47 -21.78 -1.62
N GLN A 60 -11.72 -22.58 -2.38
CA GLN A 60 -12.03 -22.82 -3.80
C GLN A 60 -13.46 -23.36 -4.01
N LYS A 61 -13.86 -24.40 -3.26
CA LYS A 61 -15.19 -25.03 -3.42
C LYS A 61 -16.35 -24.06 -3.18
N PRO A 62 -16.43 -23.36 -2.02
CA PRO A 62 -17.50 -22.41 -1.78
C PRO A 62 -17.45 -21.20 -2.73
N TRP A 63 -16.25 -20.72 -3.08
CA TRP A 63 -16.08 -19.63 -4.06
C TRP A 63 -16.64 -20.01 -5.44
N MET A 64 -16.28 -21.19 -5.95
CA MET A 64 -16.78 -21.71 -7.23
C MET A 64 -18.28 -22.00 -7.24
N ALA A 65 -18.86 -22.42 -6.12
CA ALA A 65 -20.28 -22.70 -6.01
C ALA A 65 -21.15 -21.44 -6.04
N MET A 66 -20.63 -20.31 -5.53
CA MET A 66 -21.39 -19.07 -5.36
C MET A 66 -21.11 -18.00 -6.42
N ARG A 67 -20.06 -18.17 -7.24
CA ARG A 67 -19.72 -17.21 -8.29
C ARG A 67 -20.79 -17.19 -9.41
N VAL A 68 -21.01 -16.00 -9.96
CA VAL A 68 -22.03 -15.75 -11.00
C VAL A 68 -21.50 -16.15 -12.38
N ASP A 69 -20.20 -15.99 -12.61
CA ASP A 69 -19.47 -16.41 -13.81
C ASP A 69 -19.22 -17.93 -13.79
N LYS A 70 -20.15 -18.69 -14.37
CA LYS A 70 -19.98 -20.16 -14.50
C LYS A 70 -19.09 -20.58 -15.66
N ALA A 71 -18.37 -19.63 -16.30
CA ALA A 71 -17.40 -19.97 -17.31
C ALA A 71 -16.40 -20.99 -16.72
N PRO A 72 -16.09 -22.08 -17.45
CA PRO A 72 -15.08 -23.01 -16.99
C PRO A 72 -13.79 -22.21 -16.80
N MET A 73 -13.35 -22.07 -15.55
CA MET A 73 -11.98 -21.66 -15.29
C MET A 73 -11.18 -22.80 -15.90
N SER A 74 -10.49 -22.56 -17.03
CA SER A 74 -9.61 -23.59 -17.58
C SER A 74 -8.71 -24.04 -16.44
N GLY A 75 -8.59 -25.36 -16.21
CA GLY A 75 -7.80 -25.92 -15.10
C GLY A 75 -6.35 -25.40 -15.08
N THR A 76 -5.91 -24.79 -16.16
CA THR A 76 -4.75 -23.90 -16.24
C THR A 76 -5.22 -22.45 -16.33
N ALA A 77 -5.03 -21.66 -15.28
CA ALA A 77 -5.14 -20.22 -15.41
C ALA A 77 -4.07 -19.75 -16.42
N SER A 78 -4.43 -18.85 -17.34
CA SER A 78 -3.45 -18.32 -18.30
C SER A 78 -2.24 -17.78 -17.53
N PRO A 79 -0.99 -18.05 -17.95
CA PRO A 79 0.21 -17.45 -17.35
C PRO A 79 0.10 -15.93 -17.20
N MET A 80 -0.62 -15.26 -18.11
CA MET A 80 -0.90 -13.84 -18.04
C MET A 80 -1.71 -13.42 -16.80
N LEU A 81 -2.64 -14.23 -16.32
CA LEU A 81 -3.41 -13.92 -15.13
C LEU A 81 -2.51 -13.87 -13.88
N TYR A 82 -1.56 -14.79 -13.79
CA TYR A 82 -0.55 -14.77 -12.72
C TYR A 82 0.35 -13.55 -12.80
N VAL A 83 0.76 -13.14 -14.00
CA VAL A 83 1.57 -11.93 -14.19
C VAL A 83 0.78 -10.68 -13.77
N ILE A 84 -0.47 -10.54 -14.21
CA ILE A 84 -1.31 -9.38 -13.88
C ILE A 84 -1.55 -9.30 -12.37
N THR A 85 -1.85 -10.43 -11.72
CA THR A 85 -2.06 -10.46 -10.27
C THR A 85 -0.78 -10.21 -9.48
N ALA A 86 0.37 -10.68 -9.97
CA ALA A 86 1.68 -10.36 -9.38
C ALA A 86 2.00 -8.87 -9.47
N VAL A 87 1.74 -8.22 -10.61
CA VAL A 87 1.88 -6.77 -10.76
C VAL A 87 0.95 -6.03 -9.81
N GLY A 88 -0.31 -6.46 -9.68
CA GLY A 88 -1.24 -5.89 -8.71
C GLY A 88 -0.75 -6.00 -7.26
N ALA A 89 -0.20 -7.16 -6.88
CA ALA A 89 0.40 -7.36 -5.56
C ALA A 89 1.65 -6.50 -5.35
N LEU A 90 2.48 -6.32 -6.37
CA LEU A 90 3.66 -5.46 -6.32
C LEU A 90 3.26 -4.00 -6.10
N VAL A 91 2.27 -3.50 -6.84
CA VAL A 91 1.73 -2.15 -6.65
C VAL A 91 1.15 -1.99 -5.24
N GLY A 92 0.42 -3.00 -4.74
CA GLY A 92 -0.08 -3.01 -3.37
C GLY A 92 1.05 -2.94 -2.33
N ALA A 93 2.14 -3.67 -2.55
CA ALA A 93 3.31 -3.67 -1.66
C ALA A 93 4.01 -2.31 -1.65
N ILE A 94 4.30 -1.74 -2.83
CA ILE A 94 4.89 -0.40 -2.97
C ILE A 94 4.02 0.65 -2.29
N THR A 95 2.71 0.61 -2.52
CA THR A 95 1.78 1.58 -1.90
C THR A 95 1.75 1.43 -0.38
N THR A 96 1.78 0.20 0.13
CA THR A 96 1.79 -0.07 1.57
C THR A 96 3.10 0.40 2.21
N ASP A 97 4.24 0.15 1.57
CA ASP A 97 5.57 0.63 1.98
C ASP A 97 5.60 2.16 2.07
N TRP A 98 5.12 2.83 1.02
CA TRP A 98 5.01 4.28 1.01
C TRP A 98 4.14 4.83 2.15
N ILE A 99 2.97 4.23 2.42
CA ILE A 99 2.10 4.67 3.52
C ILE A 99 2.76 4.43 4.88
N ILE A 100 3.47 3.31 5.07
CA ILE A 100 4.19 3.01 6.32
C ILE A 100 5.35 4.01 6.52
N GLY A 101 6.08 4.34 5.46
CA GLY A 101 7.13 5.36 5.44
C GLY A 101 6.60 6.72 5.86
N LEU A 102 5.51 7.17 5.25
CA LEU A 102 4.82 8.42 5.59
C LEU A 102 4.32 8.46 7.04
N ALA A 103 3.84 7.33 7.56
CA ALA A 103 3.35 7.22 8.93
C ALA A 103 4.49 7.13 9.97
N GLY A 104 5.73 6.89 9.54
CA GLY A 104 6.86 6.64 10.44
C GLY A 104 6.68 5.37 11.29
N ALA A 105 5.83 4.44 10.84
CA ALA A 105 5.36 3.29 11.62
C ALA A 105 6.15 2.02 11.29
N SER A 106 7.49 2.10 11.34
CA SER A 106 8.45 1.02 11.01
C SER A 106 8.50 -0.11 12.04
N THR A 107 7.33 -0.62 12.45
CA THR A 107 7.19 -1.74 13.38
C THR A 107 6.23 -2.77 12.79
N LEU A 108 6.41 -4.04 13.15
CA LEU A 108 5.51 -5.13 12.72
C LEU A 108 4.03 -4.78 12.98
N VAL A 109 3.71 -4.32 14.19
CA VAL A 109 2.34 -3.99 14.59
C VAL A 109 1.84 -2.74 13.88
N GLY A 110 2.69 -1.71 13.74
CA GLY A 110 2.33 -0.47 13.02
C GLY A 110 1.99 -0.74 11.55
N GLY A 111 2.85 -1.50 10.86
CA GLY A 111 2.61 -1.89 9.47
C GLY A 111 1.38 -2.79 9.31
N ALA A 112 1.16 -3.73 10.23
CA ALA A 112 -0.03 -4.57 10.24
C ALA A 112 -1.34 -3.76 10.42
N LEU A 113 -1.32 -2.77 11.31
CA LEU A 113 -2.46 -1.87 11.55
C LEU A 113 -2.75 -0.98 10.33
N ILE A 114 -1.71 -0.48 9.66
CA ILE A 114 -1.84 0.28 8.41
C ILE A 114 -2.43 -0.62 7.31
N GLY A 115 -1.91 -1.84 7.17
CA GLY A 115 -2.40 -2.81 6.18
C GLY A 115 -3.87 -3.18 6.39
N VAL A 116 -4.26 -3.53 7.63
CA VAL A 116 -5.65 -3.90 7.93
C VAL A 116 -6.60 -2.71 7.85
N SER A 117 -6.17 -1.50 8.22
CA SER A 117 -6.99 -0.30 8.08
C SER A 117 -7.19 0.06 6.61
N ALA A 118 -6.16 -0.10 5.76
CA ALA A 118 -6.31 0.07 4.32
C ALA A 118 -7.28 -0.97 3.73
N GLY A 119 -7.14 -2.24 4.14
CA GLY A 119 -8.02 -3.32 3.72
C GLY A 119 -9.47 -3.11 4.12
N LEU A 120 -9.74 -2.86 5.41
CA LEU A 120 -11.09 -2.70 5.93
C LEU A 120 -11.72 -1.35 5.59
N GLY A 121 -10.93 -0.29 5.49
CA GLY A 121 -11.40 1.07 5.25
C GLY A 121 -11.68 1.36 3.77
N PHE A 122 -10.87 0.81 2.85
CA PHE A 122 -10.99 1.11 1.42
C PHE A 122 -11.40 -0.12 0.60
N VAL A 123 -10.72 -1.24 0.77
CA VAL A 123 -10.91 -2.40 -0.12
C VAL A 123 -12.20 -3.14 0.18
N ALA A 124 -12.47 -3.42 1.46
CA ALA A 124 -13.66 -4.17 1.87
C ALA A 124 -14.98 -3.44 1.50
N PRO A 125 -15.11 -2.11 1.65
CA PRO A 125 -16.30 -1.37 1.21
C PRO A 125 -16.41 -1.27 -0.32
N ALA A 126 -15.28 -1.15 -1.04
CA ALA A 126 -15.28 -1.15 -2.50
C ALA A 126 -15.82 -2.47 -3.06
N ILE A 127 -15.36 -3.61 -2.52
CA ILE A 127 -15.86 -4.94 -2.90
C ILE A 127 -17.29 -5.16 -2.42
N LEU A 128 -17.69 -4.58 -1.27
CA LEU A 128 -19.05 -4.69 -0.77
C LEU A 128 -20.04 -4.07 -1.75
N SER A 129 -19.73 -2.87 -2.25
CA SER A 129 -20.55 -2.19 -3.26
C SER A 129 -20.69 -3.06 -4.52
N ASP A 130 -19.58 -3.56 -5.08
CA ASP A 130 -19.62 -4.48 -6.23
C ASP A 130 -20.47 -5.72 -5.94
N ASN A 131 -20.31 -6.32 -4.77
CA ASN A 131 -21.03 -7.54 -4.41
C ASN A 131 -22.54 -7.29 -4.27
N LEU A 132 -22.95 -6.15 -3.71
CA LEU A 132 -24.35 -5.75 -3.57
C LEU A 132 -25.00 -5.47 -4.94
N PHE A 133 -24.33 -4.72 -5.82
CA PHE A 133 -24.88 -4.41 -7.16
C PHE A 133 -24.95 -5.63 -8.08
N ASN A 134 -24.09 -6.64 -7.86
CA ASN A 134 -24.14 -7.90 -8.59
C ASN A 134 -25.04 -8.96 -7.93
N GLU A 135 -25.82 -8.61 -6.90
CA GLU A 135 -26.74 -9.50 -6.17
C GLU A 135 -26.06 -10.79 -5.66
N ARG A 136 -24.78 -10.72 -5.34
CA ARG A 136 -23.98 -11.87 -4.92
C ARG A 136 -24.20 -12.17 -3.44
N PRO A 137 -24.21 -13.45 -3.02
CA PRO A 137 -24.44 -13.81 -1.62
C PRO A 137 -23.35 -13.23 -0.71
N PHE A 138 -23.72 -12.74 0.49
CA PHE A 138 -22.77 -12.15 1.44
C PHE A 138 -21.63 -13.11 1.85
N LYS A 139 -21.87 -14.43 1.79
CA LYS A 139 -20.82 -15.43 2.01
C LYS A 139 -19.70 -15.35 0.95
N LEU A 140 -20.03 -15.03 -0.31
CA LEU A 140 -19.05 -14.82 -1.37
C LEU A 140 -18.23 -13.55 -1.11
N TYR A 141 -18.89 -12.48 -0.66
CA TYR A 141 -18.21 -11.25 -0.23
C TYR A 141 -17.12 -11.51 0.81
N LEU A 142 -17.41 -12.30 1.86
CA LEU A 142 -16.42 -12.60 2.90
C LEU A 142 -15.18 -13.32 2.35
N ILE A 143 -15.34 -14.18 1.34
CA ILE A 143 -14.22 -14.89 0.72
C ILE A 143 -13.41 -13.95 -0.17
N VAL A 144 -14.09 -13.14 -0.99
CA VAL A 144 -13.46 -12.26 -1.99
C VAL A 144 -12.83 -11.03 -1.34
N ALA A 145 -13.52 -10.39 -0.39
CA ALA A 145 -12.99 -9.25 0.35
C ALA A 145 -12.01 -9.68 1.46
N GLY A 146 -12.17 -10.89 2.02
CA GLY A 146 -11.26 -11.41 3.03
C GLY A 146 -9.83 -11.56 2.53
N PHE A 147 -9.64 -12.07 1.30
CA PHE A 147 -8.32 -12.23 0.71
C PHE A 147 -7.46 -10.94 0.71
N PRO A 148 -7.88 -9.82 0.10
CA PRO A 148 -7.06 -8.62 0.07
C PRO A 148 -6.94 -7.95 1.44
N VAL A 149 -7.92 -8.09 2.34
CA VAL A 149 -7.80 -7.59 3.73
C VAL A 149 -6.69 -8.32 4.48
N VAL A 150 -6.70 -9.66 4.44
CA VAL A 150 -5.65 -10.48 5.07
C VAL A 150 -4.31 -10.28 4.35
N GLY A 151 -4.33 -10.16 3.02
CA GLY A 151 -3.15 -9.87 2.20
C GLY A 151 -2.48 -8.57 2.63
N LEU A 152 -3.22 -7.47 2.70
CA LEU A 152 -2.70 -6.18 3.14
C LEU A 152 -2.22 -6.20 4.60
N PHE A 153 -2.91 -6.91 5.49
CA PHE A 153 -2.44 -7.12 6.86
C PHE A 153 -1.07 -7.82 6.89
N VAL A 154 -0.91 -8.92 6.16
CA VAL A 154 0.35 -9.70 6.11
C VAL A 154 1.45 -8.89 5.42
N MET A 155 1.15 -8.25 4.29
CA MET A 155 2.11 -7.41 3.57
C MET A 155 2.58 -6.24 4.43
N GLY A 156 1.65 -5.54 5.09
CA GLY A 156 1.96 -4.46 6.02
C GLY A 156 2.79 -4.93 7.21
N ALA A 157 2.50 -6.09 7.77
CA ALA A 157 3.30 -6.68 8.86
C ALA A 157 4.74 -6.98 8.43
N ILE A 158 4.92 -7.55 7.22
CA ILE A 158 6.25 -7.87 6.67
C ILE A 158 7.05 -6.60 6.43
N ILE A 159 6.45 -5.62 5.76
CA ILE A 159 7.10 -4.35 5.45
C ILE A 159 7.45 -3.60 6.74
N GLY A 160 6.50 -3.51 7.68
CA GLY A 160 6.73 -2.89 8.98
C GLY A 160 7.81 -3.60 9.81
N ALA A 161 7.98 -4.92 9.67
CA ALA A 161 9.02 -5.67 10.36
C ALA A 161 10.42 -5.53 9.74
N LEU A 162 10.50 -5.47 8.41
CA LEU A 162 11.76 -5.32 7.67
C LEU A 162 12.20 -3.87 7.54
N GLY A 163 11.32 -2.92 7.87
CA GLY A 163 11.49 -1.49 7.70
C GLY A 163 11.03 -1.04 6.32
N ALA A 164 10.18 -0.01 6.31
CA ALA A 164 9.83 0.78 5.12
C ALA A 164 10.88 1.87 4.88
#